data_AF-A0AB39SQX2-F1
#
_entry.id   AF-A0AB39SQX2-F1
#
_cell.length_a   1.000
_cell.length_b   1.000
_cell.length_c   1.000
_cell.angle_alpha   90.00
_cell.angle_beta   90.00
_cell.angle_gamma   90.00
#
_symmetry.space_group_name_H-M   'P 1'
#
loop_
_entity.id
_entity.type
_entity.pdbx_description
1 polymer ?
#
loop_
_entity_poly.entity_id
_entity_poly.type
_entity_poly.pdbx_seq_one_letter_code
_entity_poly.pdbx_strand_id
1 'polypeptide(L)'
;MTRPRDLPYGESGLEFRWHKRRWWCREAGCPRRSFSEQIPQIPAGARLTARLRDTAGRRIRDAGSTVIQAARDLHLSWPTVMEAFRTPATSPRHLCRRSQSWASTRPAADGRAGNRMRRPASGA
;
A
#
# COMPACT_ATOMS: atom_id res chain seq x y z
N MET A 1 0.30 -14.71 -3.16
CA MET A 1 1.15 -14.68 -1.96
C MET A 1 2.37 -13.81 -2.22
N THR A 2 2.87 -13.06 -1.24
CA THR A 2 4.08 -12.22 -1.36
C THR A 2 4.99 -12.41 -0.16
N ARG A 3 6.31 -12.24 -0.34
CA ARG A 3 7.33 -12.44 0.70
C ARG A 3 8.19 -11.17 0.88
N PRO A 4 7.62 -10.09 1.42
CA PRO A 4 8.41 -8.90 1.71
C PRO A 4 9.42 -9.20 2.83
N ARG A 5 10.61 -8.59 2.77
CA ARG A 5 11.56 -8.68 3.89
C ARG A 5 11.06 -7.86 5.07
N ASP A 6 11.24 -8.40 6.26
CA ASP A 6 10.87 -7.74 7.52
C ASP A 6 12.09 -7.64 8.46
N LEU A 7 11.91 -6.97 9.60
CA LEU A 7 12.96 -6.85 10.62
C LEU A 7 13.45 -8.23 11.09
N PRO A 8 14.78 -8.44 11.19
CA PRO A 8 15.31 -9.64 11.82
C PRO A 8 14.89 -9.69 13.30
N TYR A 9 14.76 -10.90 13.85
CA TYR A 9 14.47 -11.12 15.25
C TYR A 9 15.62 -11.92 15.87
N GLY A 10 16.38 -11.26 16.75
CA GLY A 10 17.64 -11.80 17.26
C GLY A 10 18.63 -12.04 16.12
N GLU A 11 19.33 -13.17 16.17
CA GLU A 11 20.35 -13.56 15.19
C GLU A 11 19.78 -14.30 13.96
N SER A 12 18.49 -14.66 14.00
CA SER A 12 17.84 -15.41 12.93
C SER A 12 17.12 -14.50 11.94
N GLY A 13 17.32 -14.75 10.65
CA GLY A 13 16.55 -14.12 9.59
C GLY A 13 15.07 -14.52 9.68
N LEU A 14 14.17 -13.54 9.74
CA LEU A 14 12.74 -13.79 9.77
C LEU A 14 12.15 -13.76 8.35
N GLU A 15 11.43 -14.82 7.99
CA GLU A 15 10.69 -14.87 6.73
C GLU A 15 9.23 -14.45 6.92
N PHE A 16 8.88 -13.28 6.40
CA PHE A 16 7.50 -12.79 6.43
C PHE A 16 6.73 -13.23 5.17
N ARG A 17 5.68 -14.02 5.36
CA ARG A 17 4.82 -14.55 4.29
C ARG A 17 3.43 -13.93 4.36
N TRP A 18 3.04 -13.19 3.33
CA TRP A 18 1.70 -12.59 3.24
C TRP A 18 0.80 -13.29 2.24
N HIS A 19 -0.29 -13.83 2.76
CA HIS A 19 -1.44 -14.30 2.00
C HIS A 19 -2.46 -13.17 1.86
N LYS A 20 -2.23 -12.28 0.89
CA LYS A 20 -3.14 -11.18 0.60
C LYS A 20 -4.44 -11.68 -0.02
N ARG A 21 -5.59 -11.19 0.47
CA ARG A 21 -6.90 -11.41 -0.17
C ARG A 21 -7.00 -10.63 -1.48
N ARG A 22 -7.78 -11.15 -2.44
CA ARG A 22 -8.15 -10.44 -3.66
C ARG A 22 -9.67 -10.37 -3.73
N TRP A 23 -10.19 -9.16 -3.92
CA TRP A 23 -11.60 -8.91 -4.16
C TRP A 23 -11.83 -8.56 -5.62
N TRP A 24 -13.06 -8.78 -6.07
CA TRP A 24 -13.53 -8.46 -7.41
C TRP A 24 -14.68 -7.47 -7.30
N CYS A 25 -14.63 -6.40 -8.07
CA CYS A 25 -15.77 -5.51 -8.21
C CYS A 25 -16.74 -6.11 -9.21
N ARG A 26 -18.03 -6.11 -8.86
CA ARG A 26 -19.10 -6.66 -9.70
C ARG A 26 -19.70 -5.63 -10.65
N GLU A 27 -19.30 -4.35 -10.54
CA GLU A 27 -19.77 -3.26 -11.39
C GLU A 27 -19.15 -3.36 -12.79
N ALA A 28 -19.99 -3.37 -13.83
CA ALA A 28 -19.55 -3.55 -15.21
C ALA A 28 -18.69 -2.37 -15.71
N GLY A 29 -18.92 -1.16 -15.17
CA GLY A 29 -18.17 0.05 -15.49
C GLY A 29 -16.85 0.22 -14.72
N CYS A 30 -16.47 -0.69 -13.81
CA CYS A 30 -15.27 -0.50 -13.00
C CYS A 30 -13.98 -0.81 -13.81
N PRO A 31 -13.11 0.17 -14.10
CA PRO A 31 -11.89 -0.07 -14.88
C PRO A 31 -10.88 -0.97 -14.16
N ARG A 32 -10.92 -1.01 -12.81
CA ARG A 32 -9.92 -1.71 -11.99
C ARG A 32 -10.22 -3.21 -11.84
N ARG A 33 -11.50 -3.60 -11.82
CA ARG A 33 -12.07 -4.96 -11.75
C ARG A 33 -11.66 -5.84 -10.55
N SER A 34 -10.43 -5.74 -10.08
CA SER A 34 -9.88 -6.48 -8.94
C SER A 34 -9.08 -5.56 -8.01
N PHE A 35 -9.18 -5.85 -6.72
CA PHE A 35 -8.48 -5.13 -5.66
C PHE A 35 -7.72 -6.17 -4.85
N SER A 36 -6.44 -5.90 -4.57
CA SER A 36 -5.67 -6.73 -3.65
C SER A 36 -5.67 -6.07 -2.28
N GLU A 37 -5.65 -6.87 -1.22
CA GLU A 37 -5.45 -6.40 0.14
C GLU A 37 -4.17 -5.58 0.25
N GLN A 38 -4.33 -4.41 0.87
CA GLN A 38 -3.26 -3.47 1.13
C GLN A 38 -3.37 -3.06 2.59
N ILE A 39 -2.27 -3.21 3.33
CA ILE A 39 -2.10 -2.61 4.65
C ILE A 39 -0.99 -1.58 4.53
N PRO A 40 -0.99 -0.50 5.32
CA PRO A 40 0.02 0.54 5.15
C PRO A 40 1.45 0.05 5.40
N GLN A 41 1.59 -0.99 6.20
CA GLN A 41 2.84 -1.64 6.54
C GLN A 41 3.42 -2.40 5.34
N ILE A 42 2.56 -2.77 4.38
CA ILE A 42 2.95 -3.49 3.17
C ILE A 42 2.08 -2.98 2.02
N PRO A 43 2.46 -1.85 1.40
CA PRO A 43 1.73 -1.32 0.25
C PRO A 43 1.78 -2.28 -0.94
N ALA A 44 0.93 -2.05 -1.94
CA ALA A 44 0.90 -2.89 -3.14
C ALA A 44 2.29 -2.90 -3.80
N GLY A 45 2.78 -4.11 -4.12
CA GLY A 45 4.08 -4.30 -4.75
C GLY A 45 5.29 -4.11 -3.81
N ALA A 46 5.09 -3.88 -2.52
CA ALA A 46 6.18 -3.70 -1.58
C ALA A 46 7.03 -4.96 -1.44
N ARG A 47 8.35 -4.80 -1.62
CA ARG A 47 9.36 -5.84 -1.34
C ARG A 47 9.89 -5.78 0.10
N LEU A 48 9.61 -4.69 0.81
CA LEU A 48 10.04 -4.44 2.19
C LEU A 48 8.85 -3.95 3.01
N THR A 49 8.78 -4.36 4.28
CA THR A 49 7.81 -3.80 5.22
C THR A 49 8.14 -2.33 5.51
N ALA A 50 7.12 -1.53 5.82
CA ALA A 50 7.29 -0.14 6.22
C ALA A 50 8.13 -0.03 7.49
N ARG A 51 7.93 -0.93 8.47
CA ARG A 51 8.72 -0.99 9.71
C ARG A 51 10.21 -1.22 9.46
N LEU A 52 10.58 -2.06 8.48
CA LEU A 52 11.97 -2.29 8.11
C LEU A 52 12.62 -1.05 7.50
N ARG A 53 11.93 -0.38 6.55
CA ARG A 53 12.43 0.90 5.98
C ARG A 53 12.60 1.96 7.05
N ASP A 54 11.60 2.12 7.91
CA ASP A 54 11.57 3.12 8.96
C ASP A 54 12.70 2.90 9.98
N THR A 55 12.96 1.64 10.34
CA THR A 55 14.09 1.27 11.21
C THR A 55 15.44 1.55 10.54
N ALA A 56 15.58 1.29 9.24
CA ALA A 56 16.80 1.62 8.50
C ALA A 56 17.08 3.14 8.53
N GLY A 57 16.06 3.97 8.32
CA GLY A 57 16.19 5.42 8.42
C GLY A 57 16.52 5.89 9.85
N ARG A 58 15.89 5.30 10.87
CA ARG A 58 16.20 5.62 12.28
C ARG A 58 17.61 5.21 12.71
N ARG A 59 18.13 4.07 12.24
CA ARG A 59 19.52 3.66 12.54
C ARG A 59 20.52 4.74 12.14
N ILE A 60 20.28 5.41 11.02
CA ILE A 60 21.16 6.48 10.55
C ILE A 60 20.88 7.78 11.28
N ARG A 61 19.61 8.20 11.36
CA ARG A 61 19.22 9.51 11.94
C ARG A 61 19.40 9.58 13.45
N ASP A 62 18.99 8.55 14.16
CA ASP A 62 18.86 8.57 15.62
C ASP A 62 20.05 7.89 16.29
N ALA A 63 20.56 6.80 15.71
CA ALA A 63 21.68 6.02 16.27
C ALA A 63 23.04 6.36 15.63
N GLY A 64 23.10 7.31 14.70
CA GLY A 64 24.35 7.75 14.07
C GLY A 64 25.07 6.66 13.25
N SER A 65 24.39 5.57 12.89
CA SER A 65 25.01 4.49 12.13
C SER A 65 25.34 4.95 10.71
N THR A 66 26.48 4.49 10.18
CA THR A 66 26.76 4.70 8.75
C THR A 66 25.78 3.89 7.89
N VAL A 67 25.58 4.33 6.65
CA VAL A 67 24.69 3.65 5.71
C VAL A 67 25.12 2.20 5.46
N ILE A 68 26.43 1.96 5.36
CA ILE A 68 26.99 0.61 5.16
C ILE A 68 26.75 -0.25 6.40
N GLN A 69 26.90 0.30 7.61
CA GLN A 69 26.62 -0.42 8.84
C GLN A 69 25.14 -0.83 8.91
N ALA A 70 24.23 0.11 8.67
CA ALA A 70 22.79 -0.17 8.67
C ALA A 70 22.38 -1.17 7.58
N ALA A 71 23.03 -1.15 6.42
CA ALA A 71 22.81 -2.13 5.35
C ALA A 71 23.22 -3.55 5.75
N ARG A 72 24.37 -3.70 6.43
CA ARG A 72 24.84 -4.99 6.94
C ARG A 72 23.91 -5.52 8.03
N ASP A 73 23.60 -4.71 9.04
CA ASP A 73 22.79 -5.10 10.19
C ASP A 73 21.35 -5.50 9.80
N LEU A 74 20.80 -4.89 8.74
CA LEU A 74 19.43 -5.15 8.29
C LEU A 74 19.36 -6.05 7.04
N HIS A 75 20.50 -6.56 6.55
CA HIS A 75 20.60 -7.36 5.33
C HIS A 75 19.93 -6.69 4.10
N LEU A 76 20.17 -5.40 3.94
CA LEU A 76 19.68 -4.57 2.84
C LEU A 76 20.82 -4.13 1.92
N SER A 77 20.49 -3.76 0.69
CA SER A 77 21.46 -3.12 -0.19
C SER A 77 21.62 -1.64 0.17
N TRP A 78 22.81 -1.09 -0.07
CA TRP A 78 23.10 0.33 0.17
C TRP A 78 22.08 1.28 -0.47
N PRO A 79 21.65 1.11 -1.74
CA PRO A 79 20.64 2.00 -2.35
C PRO A 79 19.30 1.98 -1.61
N THR A 80 18.92 0.82 -1.07
CA THR A 80 17.67 0.66 -0.31
C THR A 80 17.72 1.46 0.99
N VAL A 81 18.86 1.40 1.69
CA VAL A 81 19.06 2.11 2.96
C VAL A 81 19.16 3.61 2.72
N MET A 82 19.88 4.04 1.69
CA MET A 82 19.93 5.45 1.30
C MET A 82 18.56 6.02 0.96
N GLU A 83 17.72 5.26 0.26
CA GLU A 83 16.37 5.69 -0.05
C GLU A 83 15.50 5.78 1.22
N ALA A 84 15.64 4.82 2.14
CA ALA A 84 14.96 4.85 3.42
C ALA A 84 15.41 6.03 4.32
N PHE A 85 16.67 6.46 4.18
CA PHE A 85 17.19 7.65 4.86
C PHE A 85 16.61 8.94 4.26
N ARG A 86 16.61 9.06 2.92
CA ARG A 86 16.05 10.21 2.18
C ARG A 86 14.54 10.34 2.38
N THR A 87 13.85 9.21 2.52
CA THR A 87 12.41 9.19 2.77
C THR A 87 12.13 9.59 4.23
N PRO A 88 11.35 10.64 4.49
CA PRO A 88 10.96 10.98 5.85
C PRO A 88 10.18 9.83 6.49
N ALA A 89 10.45 9.55 7.76
CA ALA A 89 9.74 8.51 8.51
C ALA A 89 8.23 8.80 8.48
N THR A 90 7.49 8.02 7.71
CA THR A 90 6.03 8.07 7.77
C THR A 90 5.62 7.30 9.00
N SER A 91 5.41 8.00 10.12
CA SER A 91 4.94 7.39 11.35
C SER A 91 3.66 6.57 11.08
N PRO A 92 3.59 5.30 11.53
CA PRO A 92 2.46 4.43 11.26
C PRO A 92 1.13 4.95 11.84
N ARG A 93 1.16 5.90 12.78
CA ARG A 93 -0.04 6.55 13.32
C ARG A 93 -0.83 7.33 12.28
N HIS A 94 -0.19 7.90 11.25
CA HIS A 94 -0.87 8.66 10.20
C HIS A 94 -1.35 7.79 9.02
N LEU A 95 -0.83 6.57 8.93
CA LEU A 95 -1.12 5.67 7.83
C LEU A 95 -2.53 5.07 7.90
N CYS A 96 -3.06 4.83 9.10
CA CYS A 96 -4.46 4.41 9.28
C CYS A 96 -5.43 5.47 8.72
N ARG A 97 -5.16 6.77 8.96
CA ARG A 97 -5.99 7.89 8.49
C ARG A 97 -5.96 8.05 6.97
N ARG A 98 -4.79 7.89 6.35
CA ARG A 98 -4.63 8.02 4.89
C ARG A 98 -5.13 6.80 4.11
N SER A 99 -5.11 5.62 4.72
CA SER A 99 -5.72 4.41 4.12
C SER A 99 -7.25 4.39 4.18
N GLN A 100 -7.90 5.34 4.85
CA GLN A 100 -9.37 5.48 4.86
C GLN A 100 -9.87 6.52 3.85
N SER A 101 -9.00 7.31 3.22
CA SER A 101 -9.43 8.40 2.32
C SER A 101 -9.99 7.90 0.98
N TRP A 102 -9.73 6.66 0.58
CA TRP A 102 -10.39 6.04 -0.58
C TRP A 102 -11.83 5.58 -0.28
N ALA A 103 -12.20 5.42 1.00
CA ALA A 103 -13.57 5.12 1.40
C ALA A 103 -14.49 6.36 1.35
N SER A 104 -13.91 7.57 1.32
CA SER A 104 -14.66 8.83 1.26
C SER A 104 -14.92 9.36 -0.15
N THR A 105 -14.27 8.84 -1.20
CA THR A 105 -14.64 9.15 -2.58
C THR A 105 -15.81 8.26 -3.00
N ARG A 106 -16.99 8.50 -2.40
CA ARG A 106 -18.24 8.20 -3.08
C ARG A 106 -18.18 8.98 -4.40
N PRO A 107 -18.30 8.36 -5.59
CA PRO A 107 -18.71 9.14 -6.74
C PRO A 107 -20.05 9.79 -6.34
N ALA A 108 -20.15 11.10 -6.53
CA ALA A 108 -21.45 11.75 -6.53
C ALA A 108 -22.34 10.92 -7.44
N ALA A 109 -23.39 10.33 -6.86
CA ALA A 109 -24.47 9.81 -7.67
C ALA A 109 -25.14 11.05 -8.26
N ASP A 110 -24.74 11.39 -9.48
CA ASP A 110 -25.42 12.40 -10.28
C ASP A 110 -26.78 11.80 -10.63
N GLY A 111 -27.71 11.96 -9.69
CA GLY A 111 -29.11 11.65 -9.88
C GLY A 111 -29.66 12.53 -10.99
N ARG A 112 -29.72 12.00 -12.20
CA ARG A 112 -30.72 12.43 -13.17
C ARG A 112 -31.66 11.27 -13.43
N ALA A 113 -32.63 11.16 -12.53
CA ALA A 113 -33.91 10.53 -12.84
C ALA A 113 -34.49 11.26 -14.05
N GLY A 114 -34.60 10.55 -15.16
CA GLY A 114 -35.15 11.04 -16.41
C GLY A 114 -35.93 9.92 -17.08
N ASN A 115 -37.04 9.51 -16.44
CA ASN A 115 -38.04 8.67 -17.09
C ASN A 115 -38.57 9.41 -18.33
N ARG A 116 -38.28 8.90 -19.54
CA ARG A 116 -39.10 9.12 -20.73
C ARG A 116 -38.79 8.06 -21.78
N MET A 117 -39.42 6.90 -21.66
CA MET A 117 -39.44 5.88 -22.72
C MET A 117 -40.71 6.06 -23.58
N ARG A 118 -40.46 6.38 -24.86
CA ARG A 118 -41.20 6.04 -26.10
C ARG A 118 -42.59 6.63 -26.40
N ARG A 119 -42.63 7.47 -27.44
CA ARG A 119 -43.45 7.34 -28.68
C ARG A 119 -42.54 7.73 -29.87
N PRO A 120 -42.82 7.40 -31.15
CA PRO A 120 -44.07 6.90 -31.76
C PRO A 120 -43.83 5.61 -32.62
N ALA A 121 -44.85 4.93 -33.20
CA ALA A 121 -45.41 5.24 -34.52
C ALA A 121 -46.76 4.51 -34.79
N SER A 122 -47.63 5.27 -35.47
CA SER A 122 -48.68 4.95 -36.45
C SER A 122 -49.06 3.50 -36.80
N GLY A 123 -50.36 3.26 -36.98
CA GLY A 123 -50.86 2.16 -37.83
C GLY A 123 -52.35 1.83 -37.67
N ALA A 124 -53.15 2.32 -38.63
CA ALA A 124 -54.50 1.91 -39.05
C ALA A 124 -55.68 2.10 -38.09
#